data_AF-A0A524E4B6-F1
#
_entry.id   AF-A0A524E4B6-F1
#
_cell.length_a   1.000
_cell.length_b   1.000
_cell.length_c   1.000
_cell.angle_alpha   90.00
_cell.angle_beta   90.00
_cell.angle_gamma   90.00
#
_symmetry.space_group_name_H-M   'P 1'
#
loop_
_entity.id
_entity.type
_entity.pdbx_description
1 polymer ?
#
loop_
_entity_poly.entity_id
_entity_poly.type
_entity_poly.pdbx_seq_one_letter_code
_entity_poly.pdbx_strand_id
1 'polypeptide(L)'
;MKKDQKMIRKFYPLITAIVMITLITPVMALGEHPIIGQNSLDNNDPKLSKLHKQFEPSNLQLADTQPVVLSEVSSNPDQFQAYFVILEDPAVPTYRGGITNYAPTSPKQNGKNRVDVDDSAVIAYSKYLETKQSETLNRIQLETGRVVEVQHQYTYALNGMAMVISAAEAEIISELPCVISVEIDRIYPITTDTSPDWIGATAVWDGSASGDSGTLGEGVIIGIIDTGINMDHPSFAAVGGDGYSHTNPNGAGNYLGWCNPSNPHYDPSYQCNDKLIGAWDYAYLVGETDGPEDNIGHGSHTASTAAGNILPDATIYAPTASYTTTISGIAPHANLIAYDACFTAGCRSTDVVAAIEQAIIDGVDVLNESIGIGEDTFSGTKQQAYLNAVSAGIFYARSAGNSGP
;
A
#
# COMPACT_ATOMS: atom_id res chain seq x y z
N MET A 1 -44.40 -5.05 -19.90
CA MET A 1 -43.72 -4.01 -19.10
C MET A 1 -42.25 -3.85 -19.50
N LYS A 2 -41.95 -3.68 -20.80
CA LYS A 2 -40.58 -3.56 -21.35
C LYS A 2 -40.36 -2.22 -22.08
N LYS A 3 -41.07 -1.15 -21.67
CA LYS A 3 -41.05 0.13 -22.39
C LYS A 3 -40.62 1.37 -21.59
N ASP A 4 -40.43 1.27 -20.27
CA ASP A 4 -40.12 2.46 -19.45
C ASP A 4 -38.66 2.59 -18.97
N GLN A 5 -37.77 1.64 -19.26
CA GLN A 5 -36.32 1.78 -18.98
C GLN A 5 -35.52 2.47 -20.09
N LYS A 6 -36.17 2.89 -21.19
CA LYS A 6 -35.48 3.54 -22.34
C LYS A 6 -35.54 5.07 -22.34
N MET A 7 -36.09 5.70 -21.30
CA MET A 7 -36.26 7.16 -21.22
C MET A 7 -35.50 7.85 -20.07
N ILE A 8 -34.47 7.20 -19.51
CA ILE A 8 -33.48 7.81 -18.60
C ILE A 8 -32.05 7.58 -19.15
N ARG A 9 -31.87 7.85 -20.45
CA ARG A 9 -30.55 7.79 -21.13
C ARG A 9 -30.26 9.07 -21.92
N LYS A 10 -30.73 10.22 -21.45
CA LYS A 10 -30.61 11.51 -22.15
C LYS A 10 -30.00 12.68 -21.34
N PHE A 11 -29.32 12.40 -20.23
CA PHE A 11 -28.55 13.42 -19.49
C PHE A 11 -27.20 12.90 -18.98
N TYR A 12 -26.37 12.40 -19.90
CA TYR A 12 -25.03 11.87 -19.63
C TYR A 12 -23.90 12.66 -20.35
N PRO A 13 -23.88 14.01 -20.28
CA PRO A 13 -22.59 14.67 -20.29
C PRO A 13 -22.56 15.84 -19.29
N LEU A 14 -22.36 15.54 -18.00
CA LEU A 14 -21.87 16.55 -17.04
C LEU A 14 -21.13 15.93 -15.83
N ILE A 15 -20.80 14.64 -15.86
CA ILE A 15 -20.00 13.98 -14.83
C ILE A 15 -18.87 13.23 -15.55
N THR A 16 -17.93 14.00 -16.10
CA THR A 16 -16.68 13.45 -16.65
C THR A 16 -15.54 14.45 -16.53
N ALA A 17 -15.63 15.36 -15.55
CA ALA A 17 -14.67 16.45 -15.38
C ALA A 17 -14.36 16.73 -13.91
N ILE A 18 -14.05 15.71 -13.10
CA ILE A 18 -13.23 15.84 -11.89
C ILE A 18 -12.39 14.56 -11.71
N VAL A 19 -11.52 14.25 -12.67
CA VAL A 19 -10.34 13.39 -12.43
C VAL A 19 -9.24 13.88 -13.36
N MET A 20 -8.65 15.02 -13.04
CA MET A 20 -7.29 15.43 -13.39
C MET A 20 -7.08 16.88 -12.97
N ILE A 21 -6.15 17.09 -12.03
CA ILE A 21 -5.09 18.12 -12.05
C ILE A 21 -4.22 17.91 -10.79
N THR A 22 -3.01 17.36 -11.03
CA THR A 22 -1.68 17.68 -10.44
C THR A 22 -1.49 17.82 -8.92
N LEU A 23 -0.35 17.55 -8.26
CA LEU A 23 1.04 17.16 -8.53
C LEU A 23 1.68 17.05 -7.11
N ILE A 24 2.78 16.29 -7.00
CA ILE A 24 3.98 16.64 -6.21
C ILE A 24 3.82 17.80 -5.19
N THR A 25 3.67 17.50 -3.89
CA THR A 25 4.48 18.00 -2.74
C THR A 25 3.85 17.55 -1.40
N PRO A 26 4.65 17.30 -0.35
CA PRO A 26 4.18 16.80 0.94
C PRO A 26 3.93 17.96 1.93
N VAL A 27 2.76 18.03 2.57
CA VAL A 27 2.61 18.79 3.82
C VAL A 27 1.64 18.08 4.77
N MET A 28 2.17 17.91 5.98
CA MET A 28 1.57 17.49 7.25
C MET A 28 0.14 17.99 7.52
N ALA A 29 -0.61 17.20 8.28
CA ALA A 29 -1.59 17.73 9.23
C ALA A 29 -1.56 16.91 10.54
N LEU A 30 -1.13 17.57 11.62
CA LEU A 30 -1.49 17.25 13.00
C LEU A 30 -2.93 17.72 13.25
N GLY A 31 -3.62 17.03 14.16
CA GLY A 31 -5.03 17.19 14.50
C GLY A 31 -5.45 18.51 15.17
N GLU A 32 -6.76 18.59 15.39
CA GLU A 32 -7.56 19.78 15.68
C GLU A 32 -7.61 20.23 17.15
N HIS A 33 -7.96 21.52 17.33
CA HIS A 33 -8.83 22.18 18.34
C HIS A 33 -8.17 23.44 18.98
N PRO A 34 -8.94 24.47 19.46
CA PRO A 34 -10.19 25.08 19.00
C PRO A 34 -10.02 26.59 18.68
N ILE A 35 -11.00 27.18 17.98
CA ILE A 35 -11.03 28.61 17.60
C ILE A 35 -11.28 29.51 18.83
N ILE A 36 -10.35 30.43 19.10
CA ILE A 36 -10.56 31.63 19.96
C ILE A 36 -10.01 32.87 19.24
N GLY A 37 -10.91 33.81 18.95
CA GLY A 37 -10.69 35.27 18.98
C GLY A 37 -9.70 35.90 18.00
N GLN A 38 -10.22 36.54 16.95
CA GLN A 38 -9.54 37.62 16.24
C GLN A 38 -9.19 38.76 17.22
N ASN A 39 -7.91 39.01 17.46
CA ASN A 39 -7.39 40.33 17.83
C ASN A 39 -5.91 40.43 17.45
N SER A 40 -5.63 41.28 16.46
CA SER A 40 -4.43 42.11 16.26
C SER A 40 -3.13 41.62 16.93
N LEU A 41 -2.20 41.05 16.15
CA LEU A 41 -0.83 40.86 16.58
C LEU A 41 0.13 41.78 15.83
N ASP A 42 0.83 42.55 16.65
CA ASP A 42 1.89 43.50 16.43
C ASP A 42 3.09 42.88 15.68
N ASN A 43 3.57 43.55 14.63
CA ASN A 43 4.69 43.11 13.77
C ASN A 43 6.07 43.20 14.44
N ASN A 44 6.14 43.40 15.75
CA ASN A 44 7.39 43.49 16.51
C ASN A 44 7.67 42.32 17.46
N ASP A 45 7.02 41.15 17.30
CA ASP A 45 7.39 39.94 18.05
C ASP A 45 8.74 39.37 17.57
N PRO A 46 9.80 39.36 18.40
CA PRO A 46 11.12 38.84 18.04
C PRO A 46 11.13 37.35 17.70
N LYS A 47 10.10 36.58 18.07
CA LYS A 47 10.00 35.13 17.80
C LYS A 47 9.50 34.81 16.38
N LEU A 48 8.67 35.65 15.77
CA LEU A 48 8.17 35.43 14.40
C LEU A 48 9.20 35.75 13.30
N SER A 49 10.22 36.57 13.61
CA SER A 49 11.32 36.85 12.67
C SER A 49 12.32 35.68 12.51
N LYS A 50 12.27 34.67 13.38
CA LYS A 50 13.16 33.49 13.34
C LYS A 50 12.64 32.34 12.48
N LEU A 51 11.32 32.19 12.33
CA LEU A 51 10.76 31.07 11.54
C LEU A 51 10.83 31.31 10.02
N HIS A 52 10.75 32.57 9.57
CA HIS A 52 10.72 32.90 8.14
C HIS A 52 12.09 32.90 7.44
N LYS A 53 13.21 32.83 8.20
CA LYS A 53 14.58 32.83 7.65
C LYS A 53 15.18 31.44 7.43
N GLN A 54 14.47 30.36 7.79
CA GLN A 54 15.01 29.00 7.77
C GLN A 54 14.71 28.23 6.47
N PHE A 55 13.93 28.81 5.54
CA PHE A 55 13.50 28.16 4.29
C PHE A 55 13.87 28.92 3.01
N GLU A 56 14.92 29.74 3.02
CA GLU A 56 15.54 30.18 1.76
C GLU A 56 16.70 29.25 1.36
N PRO A 57 16.84 28.85 0.07
CA PRO A 57 17.77 27.79 -0.35
C PRO A 57 19.26 28.21 -0.34
N SER A 58 19.59 29.40 0.14
CA SER A 58 20.91 30.03 -0.05
C SER A 58 21.82 30.04 1.18
N ASN A 59 21.36 29.60 2.36
CA ASN A 59 22.14 29.72 3.61
C ASN A 59 22.21 28.44 4.47
N LEU A 60 22.28 27.25 3.86
CA LEU A 60 22.63 26.04 4.62
C LEU A 60 24.15 26.03 4.90
N GLN A 61 24.57 26.87 5.85
CA GLN A 61 25.87 26.78 6.50
C GLN A 61 25.77 25.70 7.58
N LEU A 62 26.61 24.68 7.47
CA LEU A 62 26.89 23.74 8.54
C LEU A 62 27.52 24.51 9.71
N ALA A 63 26.81 24.63 10.82
CA ALA A 63 27.37 24.85 12.16
C ALA A 63 26.26 24.77 13.22
N ASP A 64 26.25 23.70 14.01
CA ASP A 64 26.57 23.71 15.44
C ASP A 64 26.02 22.43 16.09
N THR A 65 26.86 21.80 16.91
CA THR A 65 26.59 20.60 17.70
C THR A 65 25.28 20.73 18.48
N GLN A 66 24.23 20.06 18.02
CA GLN A 66 23.02 19.81 18.81
C GLN A 66 23.33 18.71 19.84
N PRO A 67 22.77 18.77 21.06
CA PRO A 67 22.89 17.68 22.02
C PRO A 67 22.25 16.41 21.44
N VAL A 68 22.87 15.25 21.70
CA VAL A 68 22.31 13.94 21.36
C VAL A 68 20.92 13.82 21.99
N VAL A 69 19.92 13.49 21.17
CA VAL A 69 18.54 13.32 21.64
C VAL A 69 18.31 11.85 21.93
N LEU A 70 18.27 11.48 23.21
CA LEU A 70 17.65 10.24 23.67
C LEU A 70 16.13 10.39 23.52
N SER A 71 15.56 9.80 22.47
CA SER A 71 14.11 9.76 22.30
C SER A 71 13.55 8.45 22.86
N GLU A 72 12.64 8.57 23.84
CA GLU A 72 11.79 7.51 24.42
C GLU A 72 12.47 6.15 24.65
N VAL A 73 13.02 5.97 25.86
CA VAL A 73 13.61 4.71 26.32
C VAL A 73 12.51 3.80 26.92
N SER A 74 12.66 2.48 26.76
CA SER A 74 11.80 1.50 27.44
C SER A 74 11.75 1.74 28.94
N SER A 75 10.57 1.58 29.56
CA SER A 75 10.39 1.73 31.01
C SER A 75 11.10 0.65 31.84
N ASN A 76 11.59 -0.42 31.20
CA ASN A 76 12.38 -1.46 31.84
C ASN A 76 13.86 -1.36 31.41
N PRO A 77 14.78 -0.93 32.30
CA PRO A 77 16.17 -0.65 31.95
C PRO A 77 16.95 -1.88 31.47
N ASP A 78 16.52 -3.09 31.86
CA ASP A 78 17.21 -4.36 31.58
C ASP A 78 16.62 -5.11 30.37
N GLN A 79 15.57 -4.58 29.74
CA GLN A 79 14.98 -5.20 28.58
C GLN A 79 15.84 -4.97 27.33
N PHE A 80 16.30 -6.06 26.72
CA PHE A 80 16.99 -6.02 25.44
C PHE A 80 15.98 -5.92 24.29
N GLN A 81 16.20 -4.95 23.42
CA GLN A 81 15.42 -4.75 22.20
C GLN A 81 16.27 -4.07 21.13
N ALA A 82 15.76 -4.02 19.91
CA ALA A 82 16.44 -3.34 18.83
C ALA A 82 16.41 -1.82 19.06
N TYR A 83 17.57 -1.18 18.87
CA TYR A 83 17.73 0.27 18.79
C TYR A 83 18.54 0.61 17.53
N PHE A 84 18.20 1.73 16.90
CA PHE A 84 19.03 2.41 15.93
C PHE A 84 20.08 3.25 16.64
N VAL A 85 21.35 3.11 16.26
CA VAL A 85 22.46 3.98 16.67
C VAL A 85 22.94 4.71 15.43
N ILE A 86 22.67 6.02 15.36
CA ILE A 86 22.97 6.87 14.20
C ILE A 86 24.27 7.64 14.46
N LEU A 87 25.15 7.66 13.46
CA LEU A 87 26.49 8.25 13.55
C LEU A 87 26.58 9.60 12.82
N GLU A 88 27.60 10.38 13.18
CA GLU A 88 27.77 11.78 12.74
C GLU A 88 28.08 11.97 11.24
N ASP A 89 28.81 11.03 10.61
CA ASP A 89 29.18 11.17 9.21
C ASP A 89 27.95 11.03 8.29
N PRO A 90 27.85 11.80 7.20
CA PRO A 90 26.69 11.72 6.31
C PRO A 90 26.63 10.38 5.57
N ALA A 91 25.42 9.88 5.34
CA ALA A 91 25.19 8.72 4.49
C ALA A 91 25.68 8.95 3.05
N VAL A 92 25.93 7.87 2.32
CA VAL A 92 26.43 7.89 0.93
C VAL A 92 25.70 8.89 0.01
N PRO A 93 24.35 8.95 -0.07
CA PRO A 93 23.68 9.89 -0.98
C PRO A 93 23.83 11.37 -0.59
N THR A 94 24.20 11.66 0.65
CA THR A 94 24.23 13.02 1.21
C THR A 94 25.63 13.55 1.45
N TYR A 95 26.68 12.73 1.33
CA TYR A 95 28.06 13.18 1.49
C TYR A 95 28.52 14.10 0.34
N ARG A 96 28.92 15.33 0.71
CA ARG A 96 29.28 16.42 -0.22
C ARG A 96 30.79 16.64 -0.36
N GLY A 97 31.60 15.72 0.15
CA GLY A 97 33.05 15.91 0.22
C GLY A 97 33.47 16.57 1.55
N GLY A 98 34.78 16.75 1.74
CA GLY A 98 35.37 17.38 2.93
C GLY A 98 36.24 16.46 3.77
N ILE A 99 36.15 15.14 3.57
CA ILE A 99 37.04 14.17 4.19
C ILE A 99 38.22 13.91 3.26
N THR A 100 39.44 14.07 3.79
CA THR A 100 40.68 13.83 3.06
C THR A 100 40.66 12.44 2.42
N ASN A 101 40.98 12.37 1.13
CA ASN A 101 40.99 11.15 0.29
C ASN A 101 39.62 10.57 -0.10
N TYR A 102 38.50 11.22 0.24
CA TYR A 102 37.16 10.76 -0.17
C TYR A 102 36.45 11.82 -1.01
N ALA A 103 36.21 11.49 -2.29
CA ALA A 103 35.48 12.35 -3.21
C ALA A 103 33.97 12.41 -2.87
N PRO A 104 33.27 13.51 -3.21
CA PRO A 104 31.84 13.64 -2.94
C PRO A 104 31.01 12.58 -3.68
N THR A 105 30.04 11.99 -2.99
CA THR A 105 29.16 10.94 -3.51
C THR A 105 27.74 11.41 -3.79
N SER A 106 27.35 12.57 -3.25
CA SER A 106 26.03 13.15 -3.49
C SER A 106 25.82 13.47 -4.98
N PRO A 107 24.70 13.04 -5.60
CA PRO A 107 24.42 13.29 -7.02
C PRO A 107 24.48 14.78 -7.38
N LYS A 108 23.99 15.64 -6.47
CA LYS A 108 24.01 17.10 -6.63
C LYS A 108 25.44 17.67 -6.74
N GLN A 109 26.41 17.04 -6.07
CA GLN A 109 27.79 17.53 -5.99
C GLN A 109 28.68 16.98 -7.09
N ASN A 110 28.42 15.75 -7.56
CA ASN A 110 29.17 15.12 -8.65
C ASN A 110 28.51 15.24 -10.04
N GLY A 111 27.38 15.95 -10.13
CA GLY A 111 26.69 16.25 -11.39
C GLY A 111 25.87 15.09 -11.96
N LYS A 112 25.57 14.07 -11.15
CA LYS A 112 24.72 12.92 -11.53
C LYS A 112 23.26 13.16 -11.13
N ASN A 113 22.33 12.48 -11.81
CA ASN A 113 20.90 12.51 -11.47
C ASN A 113 20.52 11.58 -10.31
N ARG A 114 21.35 10.57 -10.02
CA ARG A 114 21.16 9.58 -8.96
C ARG A 114 22.50 9.08 -8.43
N VAL A 115 22.49 8.44 -7.26
CA VAL A 115 23.67 7.74 -6.74
C VAL A 115 23.99 6.55 -7.66
N ASP A 116 25.26 6.39 -7.97
CA ASP A 116 25.79 5.31 -8.79
C ASP A 116 26.61 4.39 -7.88
N VAL A 117 26.03 3.26 -7.50
CA VAL A 117 26.60 2.36 -6.48
C VAL A 117 27.88 1.68 -6.93
N ASP A 118 28.13 1.64 -8.24
CA ASP A 118 29.35 1.07 -8.83
C ASP A 118 30.48 2.11 -8.98
N ASP A 119 30.20 3.39 -8.68
CA ASP A 119 31.21 4.45 -8.74
C ASP A 119 32.29 4.23 -7.68
N SER A 120 33.56 4.30 -8.10
CA SER A 120 34.70 4.09 -7.20
C SER A 120 34.71 5.01 -5.98
N ALA A 121 34.21 6.25 -6.09
CA ALA A 121 34.09 7.17 -4.96
C ALA A 121 32.99 6.74 -3.98
N VAL A 122 31.87 6.22 -4.51
CA VAL A 122 30.76 5.69 -3.72
C VAL A 122 31.19 4.44 -2.95
N ILE A 123 31.86 3.50 -3.62
CA ILE A 123 32.40 2.29 -2.99
C ILE A 123 33.43 2.65 -1.91
N ALA A 124 34.34 3.58 -2.20
CA ALA A 124 35.35 4.00 -1.23
C ALA A 124 34.72 4.63 0.01
N TYR A 125 33.72 5.50 -0.16
CA TYR A 125 33.06 6.16 0.96
C TYR A 125 32.15 5.21 1.76
N SER A 126 31.45 4.26 1.14
CA SER A 126 30.71 3.22 1.89
C SER A 126 31.64 2.42 2.81
N LYS A 127 32.81 2.01 2.30
CA LYS A 127 33.83 1.28 3.10
C LYS A 127 34.41 2.12 4.23
N TYR A 128 34.54 3.43 4.02
CA TYR A 128 34.91 4.36 5.08
C TYR A 128 33.88 4.35 6.21
N LEU A 129 32.58 4.45 5.88
CA LEU A 129 31.51 4.38 6.87
C LEU A 129 31.48 3.03 7.60
N GLU A 130 31.64 1.90 6.88
CA GLU A 130 31.73 0.56 7.47
C GLU A 130 32.89 0.43 8.47
N THR A 131 34.05 1.05 8.14
CA THR A 131 35.21 1.08 9.04
C THR A 131 34.89 1.87 10.30
N LYS A 132 34.29 3.06 10.16
CA LYS A 132 33.85 3.90 11.28
C LYS A 132 32.82 3.19 12.17
N GLN A 133 31.85 2.52 11.56
CA GLN A 133 30.84 1.71 12.28
C GLN A 133 31.49 0.58 13.06
N SER A 134 32.49 -0.10 12.48
CA SER A 134 33.24 -1.16 13.16
C SER A 134 34.07 -0.63 14.34
N GLU A 135 34.70 0.53 14.21
CA GLU A 135 35.40 1.22 15.31
C GLU A 135 34.43 1.58 16.44
N THR A 136 33.27 2.13 16.10
CA THR A 136 32.23 2.46 17.07
C THR A 136 31.68 1.21 17.76
N LEU A 137 31.39 0.14 17.03
CA LEU A 137 30.94 -1.13 17.61
C LEU A 137 31.95 -1.68 18.62
N ASN A 138 33.24 -1.67 18.28
CA ASN A 138 34.29 -2.07 19.21
C ASN A 138 34.29 -1.21 20.49
N ARG A 139 34.09 0.11 20.37
CA ARG A 139 33.98 1.00 21.53
C ARG A 139 32.75 0.66 22.37
N ILE A 140 31.60 0.47 21.74
CA ILE A 140 30.35 0.09 22.40
C ILE A 140 30.55 -1.20 23.21
N GLN A 141 31.15 -2.24 22.61
CA GLN A 141 31.40 -3.51 23.29
C GLN A 141 32.33 -3.38 24.50
N LEU A 142 33.29 -2.44 24.47
CA LEU A 142 34.15 -2.15 25.60
C LEU A 142 33.38 -1.45 26.74
N GLU A 143 32.53 -0.48 26.42
CA GLU A 143 31.74 0.27 27.41
C GLU A 143 30.64 -0.59 28.05
N THR A 144 29.99 -1.46 27.26
CA THR A 144 28.95 -2.36 27.76
C THR A 144 29.52 -3.64 28.38
N GLY A 145 30.78 -3.96 28.14
CA GLY A 145 31.44 -5.15 28.67
C GLY A 145 30.97 -6.47 28.04
N ARG A 146 30.31 -6.43 26.88
CA ARG A 146 29.80 -7.62 26.19
C ARG A 146 29.90 -7.52 24.67
N VAL A 147 29.68 -8.66 24.01
CA VAL A 147 29.44 -8.69 22.56
C VAL A 147 28.00 -8.24 22.30
N VAL A 148 27.85 -7.24 21.43
CA VAL A 148 26.55 -6.68 21.02
C VAL A 148 26.14 -7.29 19.68
N GLU A 149 24.89 -7.74 19.59
CA GLU A 149 24.32 -8.24 18.34
C GLU A 149 23.92 -7.05 17.45
N VAL A 150 24.53 -6.98 16.26
CA VAL A 150 24.14 -6.03 15.22
C VAL A 150 23.24 -6.76 14.23
N GLN A 151 22.00 -6.32 14.13
CA GLN A 151 21.02 -6.90 13.21
C GLN A 151 21.19 -6.34 11.80
N HIS A 152 21.47 -5.04 11.69
CA HIS A 152 21.64 -4.36 10.41
C HIS A 152 22.69 -3.26 10.47
N GLN A 153 23.35 -3.01 9.34
CA GLN A 153 24.26 -1.87 9.12
C GLN A 153 23.77 -1.06 7.93
N TYR A 154 23.83 0.26 8.06
CA TYR A 154 23.30 1.20 7.06
C TYR A 154 24.39 2.17 6.64
N THR A 155 24.63 2.29 5.33
CA THR A 155 25.51 3.32 4.75
C THR A 155 24.79 4.22 3.74
N TYR A 156 23.65 3.77 3.19
CA TYR A 156 22.91 4.48 2.13
C TYR A 156 21.66 5.19 2.66
N ALA A 157 20.78 4.46 3.36
CA ALA A 157 19.55 5.02 3.91
C ALA A 157 19.83 5.91 5.14
N LEU A 158 20.82 5.49 5.93
CA LEU A 158 21.32 6.11 7.15
C LEU A 158 22.83 5.87 7.20
N ASN A 159 23.53 6.54 8.12
CA ASN A 159 24.84 6.08 8.60
C ASN A 159 24.66 5.59 10.04
N GLY A 160 24.63 4.29 10.25
CA GLY A 160 24.36 3.74 11.58
C GLY A 160 24.14 2.24 11.59
N MET A 161 23.76 1.73 12.75
CA MET A 161 23.54 0.29 12.99
C MET A 161 22.23 0.09 13.75
N ALA A 162 21.51 -1.00 13.45
CA ALA A 162 20.45 -1.51 14.32
C ALA A 162 21.03 -2.63 15.18
N MET A 163 20.90 -2.52 16.50
CA MET A 163 21.52 -3.45 17.45
C MET A 163 20.61 -3.80 18.62
N VAL A 164 20.77 -5.00 19.16
CA VAL A 164 20.01 -5.46 20.33
C VAL A 164 20.75 -5.05 21.61
N ILE A 165 20.24 -4.02 22.28
CA ILE A 165 20.82 -3.42 23.48
C ILE A 165 19.74 -3.17 24.54
N SER A 166 20.17 -2.99 25.78
CA SER A 166 19.28 -2.56 26.85
C SER A 166 19.11 -1.04 26.85
N ALA A 167 18.10 -0.56 27.56
CA ALA A 167 17.87 0.86 27.79
C ALA A 167 19.06 1.55 28.51
N ALA A 168 19.66 0.88 29.49
CA ALA A 168 20.87 1.39 30.17
C ALA A 168 22.09 1.46 29.23
N GLU A 169 22.24 0.48 28.33
CA GLU A 169 23.29 0.51 27.31
C GLU A 169 23.05 1.62 26.29
N ALA A 170 21.79 1.86 25.89
CA ALA A 170 21.42 2.95 25.00
C ALA A 170 21.82 4.32 25.56
N GLU A 171 21.65 4.54 26.88
CA GLU A 171 22.12 5.76 27.55
C GLU A 171 23.65 5.92 27.44
N ILE A 172 24.42 4.88 27.77
CA ILE A 172 25.89 4.88 27.66
C ILE A 172 26.33 5.17 26.22
N ILE A 173 25.68 4.53 25.24
CA ILE A 173 26.00 4.68 23.81
C ILE A 173 25.69 6.09 23.31
N SER A 174 24.61 6.71 23.81
CA SER A 174 24.23 8.08 23.44
C SER A 174 25.25 9.14 23.87
N GLU A 175 26.10 8.84 24.85
CA GLU A 175 27.17 9.74 25.30
C GLU A 175 28.45 9.63 24.45
N LEU A 176 28.52 8.67 23.51
CA LEU A 176 29.69 8.50 22.65
C LEU A 176 29.80 9.67 21.65
N PRO A 177 30.99 10.30 21.49
CA PRO A 177 31.14 11.51 20.66
C PRO A 177 30.71 11.39 19.19
N CYS A 178 30.75 10.18 18.62
CA CYS A 178 30.42 9.93 17.21
C CYS A 178 28.96 9.53 16.99
N VAL A 179 28.17 9.40 18.06
CA VAL A 179 26.75 9.04 18.03
C VAL A 179 25.91 10.32 18.09
N ILE A 180 24.97 10.48 17.17
CA ILE A 180 24.09 11.66 17.11
C ILE A 180 22.67 11.36 17.60
N SER A 181 22.25 10.09 17.53
CA SER A 181 20.92 9.64 17.98
C SER A 181 20.96 8.16 18.36
N VAL A 182 20.21 7.80 19.41
CA VAL A 182 19.91 6.41 19.77
C VAL A 182 18.39 6.30 19.89
N GLU A 183 17.77 5.53 19.00
CA GLU A 183 16.32 5.47 18.85
C GLU A 183 15.84 4.03 18.99
N ILE A 184 14.80 3.83 19.78
CA ILE A 184 14.18 2.52 19.95
C ILE A 184 13.52 2.05 18.65
N ASP A 185 13.71 0.77 18.28
CA ASP A 185 12.96 0.18 17.17
C ASP A 185 11.47 0.15 17.49
N ARG A 186 10.65 0.41 16.46
CA ARG A 186 9.20 0.50 16.58
C ARG A 186 8.55 -0.46 15.61
N ILE A 187 7.62 -1.25 16.14
CA ILE A 187 6.71 -2.01 15.31
C ILE A 187 5.68 -1.02 14.75
N TYR A 188 5.76 -0.77 13.45
CA TYR A 188 4.72 -0.04 12.72
C TYR A 188 3.60 -1.01 12.34
N PRO A 189 2.32 -0.66 12.55
CA PRO A 189 1.20 -1.47 12.09
C PRO A 189 1.16 -1.52 10.55
N ILE A 190 0.72 -2.64 9.98
CA ILE A 190 0.44 -2.78 8.54
C ILE A 190 -0.96 -2.19 8.31
N THR A 191 -1.08 -1.06 7.60
CA THR A 191 -2.29 -0.21 7.59
C THR A 191 -3.23 -0.38 6.39
N THR A 192 -3.33 -1.56 5.77
CA THR A 192 -4.26 -1.77 4.64
C THR A 192 -5.74 -1.79 5.05
N ASP A 193 -6.04 -1.85 6.36
CA ASP A 193 -7.38 -1.77 6.95
C ASP A 193 -8.02 -0.37 6.87
N THR A 194 -7.21 0.68 6.76
CA THR A 194 -7.68 2.09 6.71
C THR A 194 -7.76 2.66 5.30
N SER A 195 -7.56 1.82 4.27
CA SER A 195 -7.56 2.29 2.88
C SER A 195 -8.84 3.01 2.45
N PRO A 196 -10.07 2.62 2.88
CA PRO A 196 -11.27 3.39 2.55
C PRO A 196 -11.24 4.82 3.10
N ASP A 197 -10.81 5.00 4.36
CA ASP A 197 -10.68 6.32 4.99
C ASP A 197 -9.63 7.17 4.30
N TRP A 198 -8.47 6.57 4.02
CA TRP A 198 -7.33 7.27 3.43
C TRP A 198 -7.64 7.85 2.04
N ILE A 199 -8.39 7.11 1.22
CA ILE A 199 -8.79 7.57 -0.12
C ILE A 199 -10.07 8.41 -0.12
N GLY A 200 -10.69 8.62 1.04
CA GLY A 200 -11.95 9.35 1.18
C GLY A 200 -13.18 8.59 0.68
N ALA A 201 -13.15 7.26 0.64
CA ALA A 201 -14.30 6.44 0.24
C ALA A 201 -15.49 6.65 1.19
N THR A 202 -15.23 6.94 2.48
CA THR A 202 -16.27 7.29 3.46
C THR A 202 -17.13 8.48 3.04
N ALA A 203 -16.55 9.46 2.33
CA ALA A 203 -17.30 10.59 1.79
C ALA A 203 -18.21 10.21 0.62
N VAL A 204 -17.92 9.11 -0.08
CA VAL A 204 -18.83 8.52 -1.08
C VAL A 204 -19.90 7.68 -0.38
N TRP A 205 -19.52 6.95 0.67
CA TRP A 205 -20.45 6.12 1.45
C TRP A 205 -21.54 6.94 2.15
N ASP A 206 -21.20 8.11 2.68
CA ASP A 206 -22.15 9.02 3.32
C ASP A 206 -22.77 10.05 2.37
N GLY A 207 -22.34 10.07 1.10
CA GLY A 207 -22.84 10.96 0.06
C GLY A 207 -22.34 12.40 0.15
N SER A 208 -21.45 12.73 1.08
CA SER A 208 -20.89 14.08 1.22
C SER A 208 -20.02 14.51 0.03
N ALA A 209 -19.41 13.56 -0.68
CA ALA A 209 -18.63 13.81 -1.89
C ALA A 209 -19.50 14.08 -3.14
N SER A 210 -20.68 13.46 -3.22
CA SER A 210 -21.56 13.44 -4.40
C SER A 210 -22.84 14.27 -4.25
N GLY A 211 -23.22 14.63 -3.02
CA GLY A 211 -24.42 15.42 -2.71
C GLY A 211 -25.75 14.64 -2.77
N ASP A 212 -25.68 13.31 -2.75
CA ASP A 212 -26.78 12.36 -2.74
C ASP A 212 -26.76 11.50 -1.45
N SER A 213 -27.49 10.39 -1.40
CA SER A 213 -27.66 9.59 -0.16
C SER A 213 -26.43 8.75 0.23
N GLY A 214 -25.38 8.77 -0.59
CA GLY A 214 -24.24 7.87 -0.47
C GLY A 214 -24.54 6.45 -0.94
N THR A 215 -23.48 5.67 -1.13
CA THR A 215 -23.55 4.26 -1.53
C THR A 215 -22.29 3.51 -1.11
N LEU A 216 -22.47 2.25 -0.71
CA LEU A 216 -21.41 1.29 -0.41
C LEU A 216 -21.19 0.32 -1.58
N GLY A 217 -21.73 0.62 -2.77
CA GLY A 217 -21.65 -0.20 -3.98
C GLY A 217 -22.92 -0.97 -4.32
N GLU A 218 -24.05 -0.67 -3.69
CA GLU A 218 -25.31 -1.35 -3.94
C GLU A 218 -25.70 -1.33 -5.44
N GLY A 219 -26.01 -2.50 -5.99
CA GLY A 219 -26.41 -2.64 -7.39
C GLY A 219 -25.26 -2.62 -8.40
N VAL A 220 -24.01 -2.54 -7.94
CA VAL A 220 -22.81 -2.68 -8.78
C VAL A 220 -22.32 -4.13 -8.75
N ILE A 221 -21.99 -4.67 -9.91
CA ILE A 221 -21.34 -5.97 -10.07
C ILE A 221 -19.87 -5.75 -10.45
N ILE A 222 -18.97 -6.26 -9.60
CA ILE A 222 -17.53 -6.19 -9.83
C ILE A 222 -17.02 -7.57 -10.27
N GLY A 223 -16.41 -7.63 -11.44
CA GLY A 223 -15.69 -8.81 -11.93
C GLY A 223 -14.22 -8.76 -11.52
N ILE A 224 -13.71 -9.88 -10.98
CA ILE A 224 -12.31 -10.03 -10.57
C ILE A 224 -11.65 -11.04 -11.50
N ILE A 225 -10.66 -10.61 -12.28
CA ILE A 225 -9.84 -11.50 -13.12
C ILE A 225 -8.49 -11.72 -12.42
N ASP A 226 -8.31 -12.90 -11.85
CA ASP A 226 -7.18 -13.20 -10.95
C ASP A 226 -6.99 -14.72 -10.76
N THR A 227 -6.44 -15.17 -9.62
CA THR A 227 -6.18 -16.58 -9.24
C THR A 227 -7.38 -17.29 -8.58
N GLY A 228 -8.60 -16.93 -8.99
CA GLY A 228 -9.83 -17.46 -8.37
C GLY A 228 -10.26 -16.71 -7.11
N ILE A 229 -11.10 -17.36 -6.28
CA ILE A 229 -11.58 -16.78 -5.03
C ILE A 229 -11.75 -17.83 -3.91
N ASN A 230 -11.43 -17.46 -2.67
CA ASN A 230 -11.75 -18.25 -1.48
C ASN A 230 -13.23 -18.09 -1.14
N MET A 231 -14.07 -18.98 -1.65
CA MET A 231 -15.53 -18.82 -1.61
C MET A 231 -16.12 -18.80 -0.20
N ASP A 232 -15.46 -19.46 0.74
CA ASP A 232 -15.94 -19.64 2.11
C ASP A 232 -15.48 -18.51 3.06
N HIS A 233 -14.72 -17.52 2.57
CA HIS A 233 -14.22 -16.44 3.40
C HIS A 233 -15.35 -15.46 3.82
N PRO A 234 -15.40 -14.99 5.09
CA PRO A 234 -16.45 -14.09 5.58
C PRO A 234 -16.61 -12.78 4.78
N SER A 235 -15.54 -12.30 4.14
CA SER A 235 -15.59 -11.14 3.23
C SER A 235 -16.51 -11.34 2.03
N PHE A 236 -16.84 -12.59 1.69
CA PHE A 236 -17.68 -12.96 0.55
C PHE A 236 -18.98 -13.65 0.97
N ALA A 237 -19.32 -13.61 2.27
CA ALA A 237 -20.58 -14.13 2.77
C ALA A 237 -21.77 -13.30 2.24
N ALA A 238 -22.92 -13.97 2.08
CA ALA A 238 -24.17 -13.31 1.66
C ALA A 238 -24.66 -12.22 2.61
N VAL A 239 -24.24 -12.28 3.88
CA VAL A 239 -24.53 -11.26 4.90
C VAL A 239 -23.21 -10.73 5.46
N GLY A 240 -23.02 -9.41 5.39
CA GLY A 240 -21.85 -8.73 5.93
C GLY A 240 -21.84 -8.69 7.46
N GLY A 241 -20.68 -8.40 8.06
CA GLY A 241 -20.54 -8.27 9.51
C GLY A 241 -21.27 -7.06 10.09
N ASP A 242 -21.63 -6.10 9.25
CA ASP A 242 -22.50 -4.96 9.53
C ASP A 242 -24.01 -5.31 9.45
N GLY A 243 -24.34 -6.55 9.06
CA GLY A 243 -25.70 -7.04 8.90
C GLY A 243 -26.34 -6.77 7.54
N TYR A 244 -25.60 -6.21 6.57
CA TYR A 244 -26.11 -6.01 5.23
C TYR A 244 -26.32 -7.35 4.52
N SER A 245 -27.55 -7.63 4.09
CA SER A 245 -27.89 -8.81 3.30
C SER A 245 -27.84 -8.45 1.83
N HIS A 246 -26.90 -9.06 1.11
CA HIS A 246 -26.80 -8.88 -0.33
C HIS A 246 -28.02 -9.44 -1.05
N THR A 247 -28.28 -8.93 -2.26
CA THR A 247 -29.31 -9.46 -3.16
C THR A 247 -28.64 -9.80 -4.48
N ASN A 248 -28.78 -11.04 -4.95
CA ASN A 248 -28.31 -11.40 -6.29
C ASN A 248 -29.19 -10.71 -7.36
N PRO A 249 -28.62 -9.82 -8.21
CA PRO A 249 -29.38 -9.13 -9.26
C PRO A 249 -29.91 -10.07 -10.35
N ASN A 250 -29.33 -11.26 -10.51
CA ASN A 250 -29.82 -12.29 -11.43
C ASN A 250 -31.02 -13.08 -10.87
N GLY A 251 -31.39 -12.83 -9.61
CA GLY A 251 -32.45 -13.52 -8.89
C GLY A 251 -31.91 -14.65 -8.01
N ALA A 252 -32.63 -14.93 -6.92
CA ALA A 252 -32.22 -15.92 -5.92
C ALA A 252 -31.96 -17.31 -6.54
N GLY A 253 -30.78 -17.87 -6.28
CA GLY A 253 -30.34 -19.17 -6.82
C GLY A 253 -29.93 -19.17 -8.30
N ASN A 254 -29.98 -18.02 -8.99
CA ASN A 254 -29.49 -17.89 -10.36
C ASN A 254 -28.03 -17.45 -10.34
N TYR A 255 -27.13 -18.41 -10.12
CA TYR A 255 -25.69 -18.17 -10.13
C TYR A 255 -25.07 -18.39 -11.52
N LEU A 256 -23.87 -17.86 -11.72
CA LEU A 256 -23.15 -17.91 -12.99
C LEU A 256 -21.91 -18.82 -12.91
N GLY A 257 -21.46 -19.33 -14.05
CA GLY A 257 -20.25 -20.15 -14.11
C GLY A 257 -20.39 -21.52 -13.44
N TRP A 258 -19.35 -21.94 -12.72
CA TRP A 258 -19.18 -23.28 -12.16
C TRP A 258 -20.06 -23.54 -10.93
N CYS A 259 -20.72 -22.51 -10.40
CA CYS A 259 -21.76 -22.64 -9.38
C CYS A 259 -23.18 -22.70 -9.98
N ASN A 260 -23.33 -22.70 -11.31
CA ASN A 260 -24.61 -22.89 -11.98
C ASN A 260 -24.84 -24.38 -12.34
N PRO A 261 -25.90 -25.04 -11.86
CA PRO A 261 -26.20 -26.44 -12.16
C PRO A 261 -26.35 -26.80 -13.65
N SER A 262 -26.52 -25.80 -14.52
CA SER A 262 -26.59 -25.98 -15.99
C SER A 262 -25.22 -25.93 -16.68
N ASN A 263 -24.16 -25.56 -15.96
CA ASN A 263 -22.79 -25.52 -16.48
C ASN A 263 -22.21 -26.95 -16.57
N PRO A 264 -21.54 -27.33 -17.67
CA PRO A 264 -20.87 -28.63 -17.78
C PRO A 264 -19.83 -28.93 -16.70
N HIS A 265 -19.24 -27.89 -16.11
CA HIS A 265 -18.23 -27.95 -15.05
C HIS A 265 -18.82 -27.68 -13.66
N TYR A 266 -20.14 -27.73 -13.51
CA TYR A 266 -20.78 -27.53 -12.23
C TYR A 266 -20.31 -28.54 -11.17
N ASP A 267 -19.92 -28.01 -10.01
CA ASP A 267 -19.71 -28.80 -8.80
C ASP A 267 -20.46 -28.16 -7.62
N PRO A 268 -21.29 -28.92 -6.87
CA PRO A 268 -22.02 -28.39 -5.72
C PRO A 268 -21.14 -27.92 -4.56
N SER A 269 -19.84 -28.24 -4.56
CA SER A 269 -18.87 -27.71 -3.60
C SER A 269 -18.53 -26.23 -3.84
N TYR A 270 -18.68 -25.71 -5.06
CA TYR A 270 -18.51 -24.30 -5.37
C TYR A 270 -19.77 -23.51 -5.01
N GLN A 271 -19.78 -22.95 -3.79
CA GLN A 271 -20.96 -22.33 -3.20
C GLN A 271 -21.01 -20.82 -3.45
N CYS A 272 -21.53 -20.42 -4.61
CA CYS A 272 -21.98 -19.05 -4.82
C CYS A 272 -23.16 -18.70 -3.91
N ASN A 273 -23.31 -17.42 -3.63
CA ASN A 273 -24.32 -16.86 -2.74
C ASN A 273 -24.75 -15.46 -3.23
N ASP A 274 -25.51 -14.70 -2.43
CA ASP A 274 -25.99 -13.40 -2.86
C ASP A 274 -24.90 -12.30 -2.95
N LYS A 275 -23.71 -12.53 -2.38
CA LYS A 275 -22.51 -11.68 -2.51
C LYS A 275 -21.65 -12.11 -3.69
N LEU A 276 -21.16 -13.36 -3.67
CA LEU A 276 -20.43 -13.99 -4.77
C LEU A 276 -21.43 -14.68 -5.69
N ILE A 277 -21.86 -13.97 -6.73
CA ILE A 277 -22.99 -14.41 -7.58
C ILE A 277 -22.57 -15.27 -8.77
N GLY A 278 -21.27 -15.45 -8.98
CA GLY A 278 -20.71 -16.26 -10.05
C GLY A 278 -19.23 -16.54 -9.87
N ALA A 279 -18.78 -17.67 -10.40
CA ALA A 279 -17.38 -18.06 -10.38
C ALA A 279 -17.03 -18.88 -11.62
N TRP A 280 -15.94 -18.53 -12.31
CA TRP A 280 -15.48 -19.19 -13.53
C TRP A 280 -14.01 -19.59 -13.40
N ASP A 281 -13.63 -20.69 -14.05
CA ASP A 281 -12.24 -21.12 -14.18
C ASP A 281 -11.87 -21.30 -15.66
N TYR A 282 -10.77 -20.64 -16.05
CA TYR A 282 -10.10 -20.72 -17.35
C TYR A 282 -8.67 -21.29 -17.24
N ALA A 283 -8.11 -21.38 -16.03
CA ALA A 283 -6.78 -21.91 -15.76
C ALA A 283 -6.76 -23.45 -15.80
N TYR A 284 -7.92 -24.13 -15.78
CA TYR A 284 -7.99 -25.59 -15.92
C TYR A 284 -7.29 -26.17 -17.15
N LEU A 285 -7.15 -25.40 -18.23
CA LEU A 285 -6.48 -25.83 -19.47
C LEU A 285 -4.96 -26.04 -19.30
N VAL A 286 -4.37 -25.52 -18.22
CA VAL A 286 -2.96 -25.71 -17.87
C VAL A 286 -2.73 -26.58 -16.64
N GLY A 287 -3.76 -27.33 -16.22
CA GLY A 287 -3.64 -28.36 -15.21
C GLY A 287 -3.93 -27.90 -13.78
N GLU A 288 -4.51 -26.71 -13.60
CA GLU A 288 -5.27 -26.43 -12.39
C GLU A 288 -6.53 -27.28 -12.36
N THR A 289 -6.87 -27.82 -11.20
CA THR A 289 -7.99 -28.78 -11.06
C THR A 289 -8.86 -28.51 -9.84
N ASP A 290 -8.62 -27.39 -9.17
CA ASP A 290 -9.39 -26.87 -8.06
C ASP A 290 -10.57 -26.00 -8.50
N GLY A 291 -10.74 -25.80 -9.81
CA GLY A 291 -11.85 -25.01 -10.34
C GLY A 291 -11.63 -23.54 -10.02
N PRO A 292 -12.69 -22.78 -9.74
CA PRO A 292 -12.58 -21.34 -9.44
C PRO A 292 -12.08 -20.99 -8.02
N GLU A 293 -11.68 -21.98 -7.22
CA GLU A 293 -11.21 -21.78 -5.85
C GLU A 293 -9.77 -21.22 -5.84
N ASP A 294 -9.46 -20.31 -4.93
CA ASP A 294 -8.14 -19.66 -4.88
C ASP A 294 -7.12 -20.44 -4.03
N ASN A 295 -6.14 -21.06 -4.69
CA ASN A 295 -5.02 -21.73 -4.00
C ASN A 295 -3.78 -20.84 -3.77
N ILE A 296 -3.78 -19.60 -4.30
CA ILE A 296 -2.63 -18.67 -4.28
C ILE A 296 -2.85 -17.54 -3.26
N GLY A 297 -4.10 -17.12 -3.09
CA GLY A 297 -4.55 -16.05 -2.20
C GLY A 297 -4.60 -14.66 -2.87
N HIS A 298 -4.06 -14.49 -4.07
CA HIS A 298 -3.98 -13.17 -4.72
C HIS A 298 -5.37 -12.68 -5.14
N GLY A 299 -6.17 -13.53 -5.79
CA GLY A 299 -7.54 -13.21 -6.18
C GLY A 299 -8.46 -12.92 -5.00
N SER A 300 -8.36 -13.69 -3.92
CA SER A 300 -9.11 -13.44 -2.69
C SER A 300 -8.72 -12.11 -2.04
N HIS A 301 -7.44 -11.77 -2.04
CA HIS A 301 -6.97 -10.50 -1.50
C HIS A 301 -7.45 -9.31 -2.35
N THR A 302 -7.36 -9.40 -3.68
CA THR A 302 -7.79 -8.32 -4.58
C THR A 302 -9.32 -8.16 -4.58
N ALA A 303 -10.07 -9.26 -4.58
CA ALA A 303 -11.53 -9.26 -4.46
C ALA A 303 -12.01 -8.66 -3.14
N SER A 304 -11.39 -9.02 -2.01
CA SER A 304 -11.75 -8.47 -0.70
C SER A 304 -11.35 -6.99 -0.54
N THR A 305 -10.28 -6.55 -1.20
CA THR A 305 -9.93 -5.12 -1.27
C THR A 305 -10.98 -4.32 -2.06
N ALA A 306 -11.44 -4.85 -3.20
CA ALA A 306 -12.43 -4.17 -4.02
C ALA A 306 -13.81 -4.13 -3.34
N ALA A 307 -14.28 -5.28 -2.84
CA ALA A 307 -15.65 -5.43 -2.38
C ALA A 307 -15.80 -6.42 -1.22
N GLY A 308 -14.80 -6.63 -0.37
CA GLY A 308 -14.99 -7.42 0.84
C GLY A 308 -16.05 -6.81 1.75
N ASN A 309 -16.89 -7.64 2.36
CA ASN A 309 -17.83 -7.19 3.39
C ASN A 309 -17.09 -6.44 4.52
N ILE A 310 -17.83 -5.59 5.23
CA ILE A 310 -17.37 -5.01 6.49
C ILE A 310 -17.28 -6.13 7.52
N LEU A 311 -16.09 -6.34 8.09
CA LEU A 311 -15.84 -7.31 9.15
C LEU A 311 -15.26 -6.57 10.36
N PRO A 312 -16.03 -6.41 11.46
CA PRO A 312 -15.61 -5.56 12.59
C PRO A 312 -14.43 -6.13 13.39
N ASP A 313 -14.28 -7.47 13.40
CA ASP A 313 -13.36 -8.19 14.28
C ASP A 313 -12.38 -9.09 13.50
N ALA A 314 -11.83 -8.61 12.38
CA ALA A 314 -10.84 -9.36 11.63
C ALA A 314 -9.49 -9.36 12.36
N THR A 315 -8.89 -10.54 12.55
CA THR A 315 -7.62 -10.68 13.27
C THR A 315 -6.50 -11.02 12.30
N ILE A 316 -5.48 -10.16 12.26
CA ILE A 316 -4.24 -10.38 11.53
C ILE A 316 -3.23 -11.00 12.51
N TYR A 317 -2.67 -12.14 12.11
CA TYR A 317 -1.62 -12.81 12.85
C TYR A 317 -0.25 -12.44 12.27
N ALA A 318 0.57 -11.76 13.05
CA ALA A 318 1.98 -11.54 12.76
C ALA A 318 2.84 -12.47 13.65
N PRO A 319 4.10 -12.75 13.28
CA PRO A 319 4.97 -13.64 14.06
C PRO A 319 5.14 -13.27 15.54
N THR A 320 5.00 -11.98 15.88
CA THR A 320 5.25 -11.45 17.23
C THR A 320 4.02 -10.81 17.89
N ALA A 321 2.91 -10.65 17.17
CA ALA A 321 1.70 -10.01 17.67
C ALA A 321 0.47 -10.39 16.85
N SER A 322 -0.71 -10.26 17.45
CA SER A 322 -1.99 -10.31 16.76
C SER A 322 -2.71 -8.98 16.92
N TYR A 323 -3.33 -8.53 15.83
CA TYR A 323 -4.08 -7.28 15.80
C TYR A 323 -5.49 -7.56 15.31
N THR A 324 -6.49 -7.13 16.08
CA THR A 324 -7.90 -7.21 15.68
C THR A 324 -8.35 -5.81 15.27
N THR A 325 -8.90 -5.69 14.07
CA THR A 325 -9.36 -4.43 13.49
C THR A 325 -10.57 -4.66 12.60
N THR A 326 -11.28 -3.57 12.28
CA THR A 326 -12.31 -3.60 11.26
C THR A 326 -11.67 -3.54 9.88
N ILE A 327 -12.04 -4.48 9.00
CA ILE A 327 -11.63 -4.45 7.59
C ILE A 327 -12.87 -4.34 6.69
N SER A 328 -12.67 -3.76 5.52
CA SER A 328 -13.72 -3.63 4.50
C SER A 328 -13.08 -3.45 3.12
N GLY A 329 -13.80 -3.84 2.07
CA GLY A 329 -13.49 -3.40 0.72
C GLY A 329 -13.91 -1.95 0.49
N ILE A 330 -13.55 -1.39 -0.67
CA ILE A 330 -13.96 -0.03 -1.06
C ILE A 330 -15.47 0.04 -1.34
N ALA A 331 -16.05 -1.01 -1.93
CA ALA A 331 -17.47 -1.13 -2.23
C ALA A 331 -18.06 -2.38 -1.53
N PRO A 332 -18.21 -2.38 -0.20
CA PRO A 332 -18.54 -3.59 0.56
C PRO A 332 -19.93 -4.15 0.24
N HIS A 333 -20.84 -3.36 -0.34
CA HIS A 333 -22.21 -3.78 -0.69
C HIS A 333 -22.38 -4.18 -2.17
N ALA A 334 -21.30 -4.17 -2.96
CA ALA A 334 -21.32 -4.64 -4.34
C ALA A 334 -21.36 -6.17 -4.44
N ASN A 335 -21.92 -6.71 -5.51
CA ASN A 335 -21.83 -8.14 -5.83
C ASN A 335 -20.51 -8.44 -6.56
N LEU A 336 -20.04 -9.69 -6.46
CA LEU A 336 -18.79 -10.14 -7.08
C LEU A 336 -19.03 -11.29 -8.06
N ILE A 337 -18.25 -11.30 -9.16
CA ILE A 337 -18.03 -12.48 -9.99
C ILE A 337 -16.52 -12.72 -10.08
N ALA A 338 -16.08 -13.94 -9.75
CA ALA A 338 -14.69 -14.33 -9.89
C ALA A 338 -14.43 -15.01 -11.24
N TYR A 339 -13.34 -14.63 -11.90
CA TYR A 339 -12.84 -15.23 -13.13
C TYR A 339 -11.40 -15.67 -12.89
N ASP A 340 -11.22 -16.94 -12.58
CA ASP A 340 -9.89 -17.53 -12.46
C ASP A 340 -9.25 -17.67 -13.84
N ALA A 341 -8.17 -16.93 -14.07
CA ALA A 341 -7.39 -16.95 -15.29
C ALA A 341 -5.89 -17.11 -15.02
N CYS A 342 -5.51 -17.42 -13.77
CA CYS A 342 -4.15 -17.35 -13.29
C CYS A 342 -3.83 -18.55 -12.41
N PHE A 343 -2.73 -19.22 -12.73
CA PHE A 343 -2.20 -20.33 -11.96
C PHE A 343 -0.83 -19.95 -11.35
N THR A 344 -0.18 -20.88 -10.65
CA THR A 344 1.06 -20.60 -9.89
C THR A 344 2.17 -19.94 -10.70
N ALA A 345 2.30 -20.21 -12.00
CA ALA A 345 3.36 -19.62 -12.84
C ALA A 345 2.97 -18.30 -13.52
N GLY A 346 1.75 -17.81 -13.27
CA GLY A 346 1.20 -16.58 -13.84
C GLY A 346 -0.06 -16.82 -14.65
N CYS A 347 -0.41 -15.84 -15.49
CA CYS A 347 -1.68 -15.84 -16.21
C CYS A 347 -1.45 -15.92 -17.70
N ARG A 348 -2.13 -16.86 -18.38
CA ARG A 348 -2.04 -16.97 -19.83
C ARG A 348 -2.92 -15.93 -20.50
N SER A 349 -2.35 -15.23 -21.47
CA SER A 349 -3.08 -14.18 -22.19
C SER A 349 -4.34 -14.68 -22.90
N THR A 350 -4.41 -15.95 -23.31
CA THR A 350 -5.63 -16.54 -23.88
C THR A 350 -6.74 -16.66 -22.84
N ASP A 351 -6.37 -17.02 -21.62
CA ASP A 351 -7.30 -17.35 -20.55
C ASP A 351 -7.82 -16.04 -19.93
N VAL A 352 -6.94 -15.03 -19.80
CA VAL A 352 -7.33 -13.64 -19.46
C VAL A 352 -8.29 -13.05 -20.49
N VAL A 353 -8.04 -13.21 -21.80
CA VAL A 353 -8.97 -12.71 -22.84
C VAL A 353 -10.31 -13.44 -22.78
N ALA A 354 -10.32 -14.75 -22.50
CA ALA A 354 -11.54 -15.51 -22.32
C ALA A 354 -12.34 -15.05 -21.09
N ALA A 355 -11.66 -14.73 -19.98
CA ALA A 355 -12.28 -14.14 -18.80
C ALA A 355 -12.90 -12.77 -19.08
N ILE A 356 -12.22 -11.90 -19.85
CA ILE A 356 -12.76 -10.59 -20.26
C ILE A 356 -14.03 -10.76 -21.10
N GLU A 357 -14.00 -11.67 -22.08
CA GLU A 357 -15.18 -11.99 -22.91
C GLU A 357 -16.36 -12.41 -22.03
N GLN A 358 -16.12 -13.33 -21.08
CA GLN A 358 -17.18 -13.79 -20.19
C GLN A 358 -17.69 -12.69 -19.26
N ALA A 359 -16.82 -11.83 -18.76
CA ALA A 359 -17.23 -10.69 -17.95
C ALA A 359 -18.15 -9.71 -18.70
N ILE A 360 -17.90 -9.50 -20.00
CA ILE A 360 -18.80 -8.73 -20.86
C ILE A 360 -20.16 -9.43 -21.03
N ILE A 361 -20.16 -10.76 -21.20
CA ILE A 361 -21.38 -11.56 -21.35
C ILE A 361 -22.22 -11.54 -20.06
N ASP A 362 -21.56 -11.68 -18.91
CA ASP A 362 -22.20 -11.68 -17.60
C ASP A 362 -22.70 -10.30 -17.19
N GLY A 363 -22.21 -9.24 -17.86
CA GLY A 363 -22.69 -7.87 -17.71
C GLY A 363 -22.19 -7.18 -16.45
N VAL A 364 -20.92 -7.39 -16.09
CA VAL A 364 -20.31 -6.68 -14.95
C VAL A 364 -20.22 -5.17 -15.22
N ASP A 365 -20.30 -4.36 -14.16
CA ASP A 365 -20.18 -2.90 -14.26
C ASP A 365 -18.72 -2.44 -14.19
N VAL A 366 -17.93 -3.18 -13.40
CA VAL A 366 -16.52 -2.89 -13.13
C VAL A 366 -15.70 -4.17 -13.30
N LEU A 367 -14.53 -4.06 -13.93
CA LEU A 367 -13.52 -5.11 -13.97
C LEU A 367 -12.28 -4.67 -13.18
N ASN A 368 -11.82 -5.53 -12.28
CA ASN A 368 -10.51 -5.43 -11.65
C ASN A 368 -9.61 -6.55 -12.14
N GLU A 369 -8.53 -6.19 -12.84
CA GLU A 369 -7.47 -7.11 -13.26
C GLU A 369 -6.17 -6.68 -12.60
N SER A 370 -5.78 -7.37 -11.52
CA SER A 370 -4.54 -7.08 -10.80
C SER A 370 -3.34 -7.86 -11.36
N ILE A 371 -3.36 -8.09 -12.67
CA ILE A 371 -2.38 -8.88 -13.40
C ILE A 371 -1.57 -7.95 -14.29
N GLY A 372 -0.25 -7.94 -14.10
CA GLY A 372 0.66 -7.11 -14.89
C GLY A 372 1.80 -7.94 -15.46
N ILE A 373 1.93 -7.95 -16.78
CA ILE A 373 3.20 -8.25 -17.44
C ILE A 373 3.52 -7.10 -18.38
N GLY A 374 4.78 -6.64 -18.36
CA GLY A 374 5.26 -5.48 -19.12
C GLY A 374 5.08 -5.67 -20.62
N GLU A 375 3.92 -5.28 -21.13
CA GLU A 375 3.54 -5.37 -22.53
C GLU A 375 3.41 -3.98 -23.16
N ASP A 376 3.47 -3.96 -24.50
CA ASP A 376 3.12 -2.77 -25.28
C ASP A 376 1.74 -2.27 -24.86
N THR A 377 1.66 -0.99 -24.50
CA THR A 377 0.44 -0.36 -24.02
C THR A 377 -0.61 -0.19 -25.11
N PHE A 378 -0.21 -0.20 -26.40
CA PHE A 378 -1.09 0.20 -27.50
C PHE A 378 -1.40 -0.90 -28.51
N SER A 379 -0.73 -2.06 -28.44
CA SER A 379 -0.93 -3.14 -29.40
C SER A 379 -1.01 -4.51 -28.72
N GLY A 380 -1.80 -5.41 -29.31
CA GLY A 380 -1.99 -6.78 -28.82
C GLY A 380 -3.45 -7.16 -28.60
N THR A 381 -3.71 -8.47 -28.53
CA THR A 381 -5.07 -9.03 -28.39
C THR A 381 -5.71 -8.64 -27.06
N LYS A 382 -4.92 -8.57 -25.98
CA LYS A 382 -5.39 -8.14 -24.66
C LYS A 382 -5.81 -6.67 -24.65
N GLN A 383 -5.00 -5.80 -25.24
CA GLN A 383 -5.27 -4.36 -25.39
C GLN A 383 -6.59 -4.13 -26.14
N GLN A 384 -6.84 -4.92 -27.19
CA GLN A 384 -8.12 -4.90 -27.90
C GLN A 384 -9.29 -5.40 -27.03
N ALA A 385 -9.09 -6.46 -26.25
CA ALA A 385 -10.10 -6.95 -25.30
C ALA A 385 -10.45 -5.89 -24.24
N TYR A 386 -9.46 -5.18 -23.68
CA TYR A 386 -9.68 -4.06 -22.76
C TYR A 386 -10.49 -2.95 -23.39
N LEU A 387 -10.12 -2.52 -24.60
CA LEU A 387 -10.85 -1.50 -25.33
C LEU A 387 -12.31 -1.92 -25.58
N ASN A 388 -12.54 -3.19 -25.90
CA ASN A 388 -13.89 -3.72 -26.13
C ASN A 388 -14.71 -3.78 -24.83
N ALA A 389 -14.12 -4.17 -23.70
CA ALA A 389 -14.79 -4.13 -22.40
C ALA A 389 -15.19 -2.71 -22.01
N VAL A 390 -14.29 -1.73 -22.17
CA VAL A 390 -14.60 -0.32 -21.96
C VAL A 390 -15.69 0.17 -22.93
N SER A 391 -15.64 -0.26 -24.19
CA SER A 391 -16.65 0.07 -25.20
C SER A 391 -18.02 -0.55 -24.91
N ALA A 392 -18.06 -1.66 -24.16
CA ALA A 392 -19.28 -2.28 -23.65
C ALA A 392 -19.88 -1.50 -22.47
N GLY A 393 -19.19 -0.47 -21.97
CA GLY A 393 -19.62 0.37 -20.85
C GLY A 393 -19.07 -0.06 -19.49
N ILE A 394 -18.08 -0.96 -19.47
CA ILE A 394 -17.48 -1.49 -18.24
C ILE A 394 -16.32 -0.58 -17.82
N PHE A 395 -16.29 -0.17 -16.55
CA PHE A 395 -15.11 0.50 -16.01
C PHE A 395 -14.01 -0.52 -15.75
N TYR A 396 -12.85 -0.35 -16.37
CA TYR A 396 -11.76 -1.34 -16.29
C TYR A 396 -10.58 -0.79 -15.50
N ALA A 397 -10.35 -1.35 -14.31
CA ALA A 397 -9.20 -1.07 -13.46
C ALA A 397 -8.12 -2.15 -13.65
N ARG A 398 -6.89 -1.71 -13.91
CA ARG A 398 -5.75 -2.60 -14.17
C ARG A 398 -4.51 -2.08 -13.45
N SER A 399 -3.70 -3.00 -12.93
CA SER A 399 -2.42 -2.62 -12.32
C SER A 399 -1.43 -2.10 -13.38
N ALA A 400 -0.59 -1.12 -13.00
CA ALA A 400 0.44 -0.56 -13.88
C ALA A 400 1.66 -1.50 -14.07
N GLY A 401 1.73 -2.56 -13.26
CA GLY A 401 2.87 -3.47 -13.16
C GLY A 401 3.92 -3.01 -12.14
N ASN A 402 4.67 -3.98 -11.62
CA ASN A 402 5.64 -3.79 -10.53
C ASN A 402 7.10 -3.75 -11.05
N SER A 403 7.30 -3.46 -12.34
CA SER A 403 8.63 -3.34 -12.97
C SER A 403 9.13 -1.89 -13.04
N GLY A 404 8.43 -0.97 -12.37
CA GLY A 404 8.93 0.37 -12.10
C GLY A 404 10.05 0.36 -11.04
N PRO A 405 10.60 1.54 -10.71
CA PRO A 405 11.49 1.68 -9.56
C PRO A 405 10.79 1.40 -8.24
#